data_AF-A0A5B7AWK9-F1
#
_entry.id   AF-A0A5B7AWK9-F1
#
_cell.length_a   1.000
_cell.length_b   1.000
_cell.length_c   1.000
_cell.angle_alpha   90.00
_cell.angle_beta   90.00
_cell.angle_gamma   90.00
#
_symmetry.space_group_name_H-M   'P 1'
#
loop_
_entity.id
_entity.type
_entity.pdbx_description
1 polymer ?
#
loop_
_entity_poly.entity_id
_entity_poly.type
_entity_poly.pdbx_seq_one_letter_code
_entity_poly.pdbx_strand_id
1 'polypeptide(L)'
;KKKERMHSSSLMLRRFCCFNATHSSSSSSLNFSTKKKQLVFLGSPQVSASVLDALFNASSVSDSSFEVAAIVTQPPSGRDRGRKVMPSPVAQHALDRGFPADLIFTPERAGEETFLSNLRALQPELCITAAYGNILPSKFLKIPPLGTVNIHPSLLPLYRGASPVQRALQDGVKETGVSLALTVRALDAGPVLACERMEVDDQIKAPELLAMLFSQGSKLLIHELPSIFDGSAKMRAQAQDESKATLAPKISPEESWLSFDQEAIILHNKVRAFAGWPGTRARVVVIDNKSGQRNILELKIITTSVCSSDNIQVNEVDDVNFTKGALVFPCGGTTSLEVLEVQLPGKKVINAAAFWNGLRGQKLKKL
;
A
#
# COMPACT_ATOMS: atom_id res chain seq x y z
N LYS A 1 73.07 49.91 -71.92
CA LYS A 1 73.00 51.33 -72.32
C LYS A 1 72.31 52.11 -71.21
N LYS A 2 73.05 53.04 -70.55
CA LYS A 2 72.67 54.25 -69.76
C LYS A 2 71.34 54.23 -68.95
N LYS A 3 71.23 54.65 -67.69
CA LYS A 3 72.06 55.47 -66.78
C LYS A 3 71.36 55.52 -65.39
N GLU A 4 72.16 55.63 -64.30
CA GLU A 4 72.01 56.52 -63.11
C GLU A 4 70.62 56.68 -62.42
N ARG A 5 70.42 56.75 -61.09
CA ARG A 5 71.23 57.18 -59.93
C ARG A 5 70.47 56.88 -58.61
N MET A 6 71.25 56.80 -57.52
CA MET A 6 71.01 56.98 -56.06
C MET A 6 69.75 57.80 -55.63
N HIS A 7 69.15 57.73 -54.43
CA HIS A 7 69.58 57.41 -53.05
C HIS A 7 68.37 57.40 -52.06
N SER A 8 68.57 56.78 -50.87
CA SER A 8 67.98 57.14 -49.54
C SER A 8 66.48 56.85 -49.30
N SER A 9 65.96 56.38 -48.15
CA SER A 9 66.47 56.13 -46.78
C SER A 9 65.39 55.39 -45.97
N SER A 10 65.86 54.55 -45.02
CA SER A 10 65.34 54.32 -43.66
C SER A 10 63.88 53.88 -43.43
N LEU A 11 63.72 52.64 -42.93
CA LEU A 11 63.21 52.39 -41.57
C LEU A 11 63.48 50.94 -41.15
N MET A 12 64.25 50.79 -40.08
CA MET A 12 64.50 49.54 -39.36
C MET A 12 63.21 48.99 -38.74
N LEU A 13 63.07 47.66 -38.73
CA LEU A 13 62.63 46.95 -37.53
C LEU A 13 63.19 45.51 -37.54
N ARG A 14 64.15 45.24 -36.65
CA ARG A 14 64.54 43.89 -36.20
C ARG A 14 63.68 43.53 -35.00
N ARG A 15 63.13 42.31 -34.94
CA ARG A 15 62.83 41.52 -33.73
C ARG A 15 62.55 40.07 -34.16
N PHE A 16 63.45 39.13 -33.87
CA PHE A 16 63.58 38.32 -32.64
C PHE A 16 62.48 37.26 -32.47
N CYS A 17 62.91 36.00 -32.50
CA CYS A 17 62.18 34.81 -32.10
C CYS A 17 61.69 34.91 -30.65
N CYS A 18 60.42 34.60 -30.42
CA CYS A 18 59.89 34.18 -29.13
C CYS A 18 58.95 32.99 -29.32
N PHE A 19 59.17 31.95 -28.52
CA PHE A 19 58.28 30.83 -28.29
C PHE A 19 56.90 31.33 -27.83
N ASN A 20 55.84 30.87 -28.48
CA ASN A 20 54.48 30.99 -27.93
C ASN A 20 54.07 29.65 -27.32
N ALA A 21 53.96 29.65 -25.99
CA ALA A 21 53.25 28.63 -25.24
C ALA A 21 51.74 28.81 -25.48
N THR A 22 51.13 27.86 -26.19
CA THR A 22 49.67 27.78 -26.29
C THR A 22 49.15 26.97 -25.11
N HIS A 23 48.55 27.68 -24.14
CA HIS A 23 47.65 27.09 -23.16
C HIS A 23 46.42 26.52 -23.88
N SER A 24 46.39 25.20 -24.11
CA SER A 24 45.12 24.51 -24.36
C SER A 24 44.46 24.26 -23.02
N SER A 25 43.49 25.11 -22.68
CA SER A 25 42.56 24.89 -21.58
C SER A 25 41.85 23.56 -21.80
N SER A 26 42.27 22.52 -21.09
CA SER A 26 41.51 21.30 -20.92
C SER A 26 40.23 21.65 -20.17
N SER A 27 39.12 21.84 -20.90
CA SER A 27 37.80 21.73 -20.31
C SER A 27 37.62 20.27 -19.92
N SER A 28 38.09 19.91 -18.74
CA SER A 28 37.71 18.67 -18.07
C SER A 28 36.21 18.79 -17.78
N SER A 29 35.38 18.31 -18.71
CA SER A 29 34.04 17.87 -18.36
C SER A 29 34.22 16.77 -17.32
N LEU A 30 34.20 17.16 -16.06
CA LEU A 30 34.09 16.25 -14.93
C LEU A 30 32.79 15.48 -15.15
N ASN A 31 32.88 14.30 -15.76
CA ASN A 31 31.85 13.29 -15.69
C ASN A 31 31.79 12.85 -14.22
N PHE A 32 31.09 13.63 -13.40
CA PHE A 32 30.54 13.11 -12.16
C PHE A 32 29.46 12.11 -12.56
N SER A 33 29.87 10.89 -12.88
CA SER A 33 29.02 9.73 -12.69
C SER A 33 28.77 9.65 -11.19
N THR A 34 27.78 10.39 -10.70
CA THR A 34 27.32 10.28 -9.33
C THR A 34 26.87 8.83 -9.15
N LYS A 35 27.60 8.09 -8.31
CA LYS A 35 27.24 6.70 -7.98
C LYS A 35 25.78 6.70 -7.52
N LYS A 36 24.93 5.91 -8.16
CA LYS A 36 23.53 5.77 -7.77
C LYS A 36 23.44 5.28 -6.33
N LYS A 37 22.56 5.90 -5.56
CA LYS A 37 22.30 5.53 -4.18
C LYS A 37 21.62 4.18 -4.09
N GLN A 38 22.08 3.35 -3.17
CA GLN A 38 21.59 1.98 -3.01
C GLN A 38 20.29 1.98 -2.20
N LEU A 39 19.16 1.65 -2.85
CA LEU A 39 17.86 1.50 -2.20
C LEU A 39 17.48 0.03 -2.10
N VAL A 40 17.05 -0.41 -0.91
CA VAL A 40 16.50 -1.76 -0.72
C VAL A 40 15.00 -1.67 -0.47
N PHE A 41 14.21 -2.42 -1.24
CA PHE A 41 12.76 -2.47 -1.09
C PHE A 41 12.33 -3.68 -0.27
N LEU A 42 11.40 -3.48 0.67
CA LEU A 42 10.85 -4.52 1.52
C LEU A 42 9.32 -4.56 1.39
N GLY A 43 8.77 -5.67 0.93
CA GLY A 43 7.33 -5.81 0.75
C GLY A 43 6.93 -7.20 0.31
N SER A 44 5.65 -7.53 0.44
CA SER A 44 5.16 -8.89 0.16
C SER A 44 3.89 -8.94 -0.68
N PRO A 45 2.74 -8.34 -0.28
CA PRO A 45 1.49 -8.49 -1.01
C PRO A 45 1.47 -7.75 -2.35
N GLN A 46 0.41 -7.96 -3.13
CA GLN A 46 0.23 -7.37 -4.47
C GLN A 46 0.35 -5.84 -4.46
N VAL A 47 -0.19 -5.16 -3.45
CA VAL A 47 -0.09 -3.69 -3.33
C VAL A 47 1.36 -3.22 -3.19
N SER A 48 2.23 -4.01 -2.57
CA SER A 48 3.67 -3.72 -2.48
C SER A 48 4.38 -3.93 -3.81
N ALA A 49 3.92 -4.87 -4.64
CA ALA A 49 4.47 -5.07 -5.98
C ALA A 49 4.25 -3.82 -6.85
N SER A 50 3.10 -3.14 -6.73
CA SER A 50 2.86 -1.85 -7.40
C SER A 50 3.78 -0.74 -6.91
N VAL A 51 4.20 -0.75 -5.63
CA VAL A 51 5.19 0.21 -5.11
C VAL A 51 6.57 -0.08 -5.69
N LEU A 52 6.97 -1.37 -5.73
CA LEU A 52 8.22 -1.79 -6.36
C LEU A 52 8.26 -1.40 -7.85
N ASP A 53 7.16 -1.57 -8.58
CA ASP A 53 7.01 -1.15 -9.97
C ASP A 53 7.37 0.33 -10.15
N ALA A 54 6.80 1.18 -9.31
CA ALA A 54 7.06 2.61 -9.34
C ALA A 54 8.53 2.95 -9.06
N LEU A 55 9.18 2.24 -8.12
CA LEU A 55 10.60 2.40 -7.82
C LEU A 55 11.48 1.96 -9.00
N PHE A 56 11.15 0.86 -9.66
CA PHE A 56 11.87 0.45 -10.88
C PHE A 56 11.73 1.48 -11.99
N ASN A 57 10.53 2.00 -12.22
CA ASN A 57 10.30 3.00 -13.25
C ASN A 57 11.10 4.28 -12.93
N ALA A 58 11.07 4.75 -11.67
CA ALA A 58 11.81 5.93 -11.23
C ALA A 58 13.35 5.76 -11.22
N SER A 59 13.87 4.55 -10.98
CA SER A 59 15.32 4.27 -11.01
C SER A 59 15.88 4.11 -12.44
N SER A 60 15.02 3.80 -13.41
CA SER A 60 15.40 3.61 -14.81
C SER A 60 15.60 4.91 -15.61
N VAL A 61 15.10 6.05 -15.11
CA VAL A 61 15.30 7.36 -15.74
C VAL A 61 16.79 7.74 -15.73
N SER A 62 17.29 8.37 -16.81
CA SER A 62 18.71 8.68 -17.00
C SER A 62 19.34 9.42 -15.83
N ASP A 63 18.61 10.37 -15.26
CA ASP A 63 19.09 11.29 -14.23
C ASP A 63 18.70 10.82 -12.81
N SER A 64 18.29 9.55 -12.68
CA SER A 64 17.90 9.00 -11.38
C SER A 64 19.10 8.91 -10.44
N SER A 65 18.92 9.41 -9.21
CA SER A 65 19.94 9.43 -8.17
C SER A 65 20.07 8.10 -7.42
N PHE A 66 19.26 7.09 -7.74
CA PHE A 66 19.21 5.83 -7.01
C PHE A 66 18.98 4.63 -7.92
N GLU A 67 19.27 3.45 -7.38
CA GLU A 67 18.93 2.16 -7.95
C GLU A 67 18.33 1.22 -6.90
N VAL A 68 17.51 0.28 -7.33
CA VAL A 68 16.99 -0.78 -6.46
C VAL A 68 18.06 -1.87 -6.36
N ALA A 69 18.80 -1.85 -5.26
CA ALA A 69 19.95 -2.72 -5.01
C ALA A 69 19.53 -4.15 -4.63
N ALA A 70 18.42 -4.29 -3.91
CA ALA A 70 17.84 -5.58 -3.56
C ALA A 70 16.37 -5.46 -3.14
N ILE A 71 15.74 -6.63 -3.09
CA ILE A 71 14.36 -6.80 -2.64
C ILE A 71 14.36 -7.76 -1.46
N VAL A 72 13.57 -7.45 -0.43
CA VAL A 72 13.33 -8.34 0.71
C VAL A 72 11.83 -8.64 0.78
N THR A 73 11.47 -9.90 0.79
CA THR A 73 10.07 -10.31 0.79
C THR A 73 9.87 -11.58 1.61
N GLN A 74 8.61 -11.93 1.88
CA GLN A 74 8.31 -13.14 2.64
C GLN A 74 8.71 -14.40 1.83
N PRO A 75 9.12 -15.49 2.52
CA PRO A 75 9.39 -16.77 1.89
C PRO A 75 8.25 -17.26 0.99
N PRO A 76 8.57 -18.03 -0.07
CA PRO A 76 7.56 -18.73 -0.84
C PRO A 76 6.65 -19.54 0.08
N SER A 77 5.34 -19.42 -0.14
CA SER A 77 4.33 -20.06 0.70
C SER A 77 3.21 -20.63 -0.16
N GLY A 78 2.50 -21.60 0.39
CA GLY A 78 1.36 -22.20 -0.30
C GLY A 78 0.25 -21.17 -0.52
N ARG A 79 -0.07 -20.87 -1.79
CA ARG A 79 -1.21 -20.04 -2.16
C ARG A 79 -2.30 -20.84 -2.85
N ASP A 80 -3.53 -20.35 -2.69
CA ASP A 80 -4.75 -20.87 -3.30
C ASP A 80 -5.11 -22.33 -2.96
N ARG A 81 -6.25 -22.78 -3.51
CA ARG A 81 -6.71 -24.16 -3.39
C ARG A 81 -5.75 -25.05 -4.21
N GLY A 82 -4.93 -25.84 -3.52
CA GLY A 82 -3.93 -26.71 -4.13
C GLY A 82 -2.52 -26.59 -3.53
N ARG A 83 -2.27 -25.57 -2.69
CA ARG A 83 -1.02 -25.39 -1.91
C ARG A 83 0.26 -25.45 -2.74
N LYS A 84 0.24 -25.02 -4.01
CA LYS A 84 1.50 -24.85 -4.75
C LYS A 84 2.32 -23.77 -4.04
N VAL A 85 3.58 -24.09 -3.76
CA VAL A 85 4.53 -23.14 -3.18
C VAL A 85 4.85 -22.12 -4.27
N MET A 86 4.44 -20.87 -4.04
CA MET A 86 4.62 -19.78 -4.99
C MET A 86 5.46 -18.68 -4.33
N PRO A 87 6.30 -17.96 -5.11
CA PRO A 87 6.95 -16.73 -4.63
C PRO A 87 5.91 -15.71 -4.14
N SER A 88 6.33 -14.75 -3.32
CA SER A 88 5.48 -13.60 -3.00
C SER A 88 5.12 -12.78 -4.26
N PRO A 89 4.02 -11.99 -4.28
CA PRO A 89 3.73 -11.09 -5.40
C PRO A 89 4.90 -10.16 -5.72
N VAL A 90 5.60 -9.67 -4.71
CA VAL A 90 6.79 -8.83 -4.88
C VAL A 90 7.95 -9.61 -5.53
N ALA A 91 8.25 -10.84 -5.07
CA ALA A 91 9.28 -11.66 -5.71
C ALA A 91 8.92 -11.99 -7.16
N GLN A 92 7.68 -12.42 -7.40
CA GLN A 92 7.21 -12.77 -8.74
C GLN A 92 7.31 -11.56 -9.68
N HIS A 93 6.81 -10.39 -9.25
CA HIS A 93 6.87 -9.16 -10.04
C HIS A 93 8.30 -8.73 -10.35
N ALA A 94 9.22 -8.88 -9.40
CA ALA A 94 10.63 -8.58 -9.60
C ALA A 94 11.25 -9.49 -10.67
N LEU A 95 11.01 -10.80 -10.60
CA LEU A 95 11.49 -11.77 -11.58
C LEU A 95 10.90 -11.49 -12.97
N ASP A 96 9.61 -11.17 -13.05
CA ASP A 96 8.93 -10.84 -14.31
C ASP A 96 9.52 -9.56 -14.96
N ARG A 97 10.01 -8.62 -14.14
CA ARG A 97 10.75 -7.42 -14.56
C ARG A 97 12.23 -7.69 -14.91
N GLY A 98 12.70 -8.94 -14.81
CA GLY A 98 14.08 -9.33 -15.07
C GLY A 98 15.06 -8.96 -13.95
N PHE A 99 14.57 -8.71 -12.73
CA PHE A 99 15.43 -8.42 -11.58
C PHE A 99 16.24 -9.67 -11.18
N PRO A 100 17.55 -9.54 -10.85
CA PRO A 100 18.39 -10.69 -10.52
C PRO A 100 17.87 -11.46 -9.30
N ALA A 101 17.67 -12.77 -9.45
CA ALA A 101 17.08 -13.62 -8.42
C ALA A 101 17.95 -13.70 -7.14
N ASP A 102 19.26 -13.57 -7.27
CA ASP A 102 20.24 -13.53 -6.18
C ASP A 102 20.18 -12.24 -5.34
N LEU A 103 19.51 -11.19 -5.85
CA LEU A 103 19.24 -9.94 -5.14
C LEU A 103 17.83 -9.91 -4.52
N ILE A 104 17.10 -11.03 -4.54
CA ILE A 104 15.81 -11.20 -3.87
C ILE A 104 16.02 -12.04 -2.60
N PHE A 105 15.97 -11.38 -1.45
CA PHE A 105 16.09 -12.02 -0.14
C PHE A 105 14.72 -12.43 0.41
N THR A 106 14.66 -13.65 0.95
CA THR A 106 13.45 -14.16 1.61
C THR A 106 13.75 -14.74 2.99
N PRO A 107 14.25 -13.93 3.94
CA PRO A 107 14.50 -14.43 5.29
C PRO A 107 13.18 -14.78 5.97
N GLU A 108 13.16 -15.84 6.79
CA GLU A 108 12.00 -16.12 7.63
C GLU A 108 11.83 -15.01 8.68
N ARG A 109 12.96 -14.51 9.19
CA ARG A 109 13.04 -13.42 10.16
C ARG A 109 14.04 -12.36 9.70
N ALA A 110 13.64 -11.10 9.75
CA ALA A 110 14.49 -9.94 9.43
C ALA A 110 15.73 -9.79 10.36
N GLY A 111 15.88 -10.65 11.36
CA GLY A 111 17.01 -10.70 12.27
C GLY A 111 17.99 -11.84 12.03
N GLU A 112 17.88 -12.60 10.95
CA GLU A 112 18.86 -13.65 10.62
C GLU A 112 20.23 -13.04 10.29
N GLU A 113 21.32 -13.57 10.86
CA GLU A 113 22.63 -12.94 10.71
C GLU A 113 23.25 -13.14 9.32
N THR A 114 22.95 -14.26 8.68
CA THR A 114 23.31 -14.52 7.27
C THR A 114 22.69 -13.48 6.35
N PHE A 115 21.37 -13.25 6.49
CA PHE A 115 20.64 -12.22 5.76
C PHE A 115 21.22 -10.82 6.02
N LEU A 116 21.42 -10.45 7.29
CA LEU A 116 21.94 -9.12 7.62
C LEU A 116 23.37 -8.90 7.12
N SER A 117 24.18 -9.94 7.06
CA SER A 117 25.54 -9.87 6.49
C SER A 117 25.49 -9.57 5.00
N ASN A 118 24.65 -10.28 4.24
CA ASN A 118 24.42 -10.02 2.82
C ASN A 118 23.87 -8.60 2.59
N LEU A 119 22.91 -8.18 3.41
CA LEU A 119 22.34 -6.83 3.33
C LEU A 119 23.38 -5.74 3.59
N ARG A 120 24.29 -5.92 4.56
CA ARG A 120 25.38 -4.98 4.83
C ARG A 120 26.38 -4.90 3.66
N ALA A 121 26.65 -6.02 3.00
CA ALA A 121 27.57 -6.07 1.86
C ALA A 121 27.07 -5.22 0.67
N LEU A 122 25.75 -5.05 0.53
CA LEU A 122 25.14 -4.17 -0.48
C LEU A 122 25.31 -2.67 -0.17
N GLN A 123 25.72 -2.31 1.06
CA GLN A 123 25.84 -0.92 1.51
C GLN A 123 24.58 -0.07 1.24
N PRO A 124 23.37 -0.52 1.63
CA PRO A 124 22.15 0.21 1.35
C PRO A 124 22.19 1.57 2.05
N GLU A 125 21.88 2.64 1.33
CA GLU A 125 21.75 3.98 1.90
C GLU A 125 20.38 4.17 2.54
N LEU A 126 19.34 3.59 1.93
CA LEU A 126 17.93 3.73 2.29
C LEU A 126 17.20 2.40 2.13
N CYS A 127 16.34 2.07 3.09
CA CYS A 127 15.37 0.99 2.94
C CYS A 127 13.95 1.55 2.84
N ILE A 128 13.12 0.99 1.96
CA ILE A 128 11.70 1.32 1.85
C ILE A 128 10.88 0.10 2.25
N THR A 129 9.92 0.25 3.17
CA THR A 129 8.98 -0.82 3.54
C THR A 129 7.56 -0.49 3.08
N ALA A 130 6.90 -1.48 2.50
CA ALA A 130 5.48 -1.44 2.14
C ALA A 130 4.88 -2.82 2.43
N ALA A 131 4.11 -2.95 3.53
CA ALA A 131 3.44 -4.20 3.92
C ALA A 131 4.35 -5.46 3.93
N TYR A 132 5.53 -5.39 4.54
CA TYR A 132 6.50 -6.50 4.58
C TYR A 132 6.09 -7.63 5.56
N GLY A 133 5.48 -7.28 6.70
CA GLY A 133 4.92 -8.23 7.68
C GLY A 133 5.88 -8.75 8.74
N ASN A 134 7.19 -8.57 8.58
CA ASN A 134 8.18 -8.92 9.61
C ASN A 134 8.56 -7.71 10.47
N ILE A 135 8.74 -7.93 11.77
CA ILE A 135 9.26 -6.92 12.69
C ILE A 135 10.74 -6.69 12.38
N LEU A 136 11.12 -5.44 12.12
CA LEU A 136 12.51 -5.06 11.87
C LEU A 136 13.25 -4.86 13.20
N PRO A 137 14.26 -5.69 13.51
CA PRO A 137 15.03 -5.54 14.74
C PRO A 137 15.99 -4.34 14.66
N SER A 138 16.45 -3.85 15.82
CA SER A 138 17.39 -2.71 15.86
C SER A 138 18.67 -2.95 15.06
N LYS A 139 19.13 -4.21 14.95
CA LYS A 139 20.31 -4.55 14.13
C LYS A 139 20.08 -4.41 12.63
N PHE A 140 18.84 -4.52 12.16
CA PHE A 140 18.45 -4.18 10.79
C PHE A 140 18.38 -2.66 10.62
N LEU A 141 17.66 -1.98 11.52
CA LEU A 141 17.39 -0.53 11.40
C LEU A 141 18.65 0.34 11.44
N LYS A 142 19.77 -0.18 11.98
CA LYS A 142 21.08 0.48 11.99
C LYS A 142 21.87 0.35 10.68
N ILE A 143 21.44 -0.50 9.73
CA ILE A 143 22.18 -0.76 8.50
C ILE A 143 22.09 0.44 7.53
N PRO A 144 20.90 0.90 7.10
CA PRO A 144 20.81 2.03 6.19
C PRO A 144 21.04 3.36 6.95
N PRO A 145 22.06 4.17 6.62
CA PRO A 145 22.36 5.42 7.31
C PRO A 145 21.23 6.46 7.20
N LEU A 146 20.48 6.48 6.10
CA LEU A 146 19.29 7.34 5.93
C LEU A 146 18.04 6.75 6.60
N GLY A 147 18.14 5.50 7.09
CA GLY A 147 17.09 4.81 7.82
C GLY A 147 16.20 3.94 6.93
N THR A 148 15.07 3.54 7.51
CA THR A 148 14.04 2.77 6.81
C THR A 148 12.76 3.58 6.79
N VAL A 149 12.19 3.83 5.62
CA VAL A 149 10.95 4.61 5.46
C VAL A 149 9.81 3.66 5.14
N ASN A 150 8.74 3.72 5.92
CA ASN A 150 7.54 2.92 5.74
C ASN A 150 6.44 3.74 5.03
N ILE A 151 5.81 3.13 4.03
CA ILE A 151 4.53 3.58 3.50
C ILE A 151 3.43 2.98 4.37
N HIS A 152 2.85 3.80 5.24
CA HIS A 152 1.79 3.39 6.16
C HIS A 152 0.43 3.90 5.68
N PRO A 153 -0.56 3.03 5.38
CA PRO A 153 -1.84 3.45 4.79
C PRO A 153 -2.83 3.96 5.84
N SER A 154 -2.39 4.95 6.64
CA SER A 154 -3.24 5.80 7.46
C SER A 154 -2.58 7.17 7.67
N LEU A 155 -3.32 8.10 8.27
CA LEU A 155 -2.81 9.38 8.75
C LEU A 155 -2.23 9.20 10.17
N LEU A 156 -0.93 8.88 10.26
CA LEU A 156 -0.26 8.69 11.55
C LEU A 156 -0.36 9.98 12.40
N PRO A 157 -0.63 9.87 13.72
CA PRO A 157 -0.54 8.69 14.56
C PRO A 157 -1.78 7.79 14.62
N LEU A 158 -2.81 8.05 13.81
CA LEU A 158 -4.02 7.21 13.79
C LEU A 158 -3.73 5.86 13.13
N TYR A 159 -4.34 4.80 13.66
CA TYR A 159 -4.33 3.46 13.10
C TYR A 159 -2.93 2.84 12.96
N ARG A 160 -2.08 2.95 13.98
CA ARG A 160 -0.81 2.21 14.06
C ARG A 160 -1.05 0.71 14.11
N GLY A 161 -0.37 -0.08 13.29
CA GLY A 161 -0.41 -1.54 13.34
C GLY A 161 -0.83 -2.23 12.04
N ALA A 162 -1.42 -3.42 12.19
CA ALA A 162 -1.49 -4.43 11.15
C ALA A 162 -2.69 -4.30 10.20
N SER A 163 -3.76 -3.60 10.58
CA SER A 163 -4.97 -3.49 9.75
C SER A 163 -5.55 -2.07 9.66
N PRO A 164 -4.73 -1.03 9.39
CA PRO A 164 -5.16 0.37 9.38
C PRO A 164 -6.37 0.64 8.49
N VAL A 165 -6.34 0.15 7.24
CA VAL A 165 -7.40 0.41 6.26
C VAL A 165 -8.72 -0.20 6.73
N GLN A 166 -8.71 -1.47 7.14
CA GLN A 166 -9.93 -2.14 7.57
C GLN A 166 -10.50 -1.50 8.84
N ARG A 167 -9.65 -1.14 9.81
CA ARG A 167 -10.11 -0.52 11.06
C ARG A 167 -10.66 0.88 10.80
N ALA A 168 -10.03 1.68 9.93
CA ALA A 168 -10.55 2.97 9.50
C ALA A 168 -11.94 2.84 8.84
N LEU A 169 -12.13 1.87 7.94
CA LEU A 169 -13.43 1.64 7.32
C LEU A 169 -14.48 1.14 8.32
N GLN A 170 -14.07 0.28 9.25
CA GLN A 170 -14.94 -0.24 10.31
C GLN A 170 -15.44 0.89 11.23
N ASP A 171 -14.58 1.84 11.55
CA ASP A 171 -14.91 3.03 12.34
C ASP A 171 -15.75 4.05 11.56
N GLY A 172 -15.92 3.86 10.25
CA GLY A 172 -16.74 4.74 9.42
C GLY A 172 -16.10 6.11 9.13
N VAL A 173 -14.77 6.20 9.15
CA VAL A 173 -14.09 7.48 8.91
C VAL A 173 -14.41 8.01 7.51
N LYS A 174 -14.55 9.34 7.42
CA LYS A 174 -14.81 10.06 6.15
C LYS A 174 -13.53 10.52 5.47
N GLU A 175 -12.42 10.56 6.21
CA GLU A 175 -11.10 10.89 5.70
C GLU A 175 -10.09 9.90 6.25
N THR A 176 -9.17 9.48 5.39
CA THR A 176 -7.97 8.73 5.75
C THR A 176 -6.81 9.25 4.91
N GLY A 177 -5.75 8.47 4.76
CA GLY A 177 -4.63 8.84 3.92
C GLY A 177 -3.47 7.89 4.06
N VAL A 178 -2.31 8.35 3.60
CA VAL A 178 -1.07 7.61 3.64
C VAL A 178 0.02 8.47 4.25
N SER A 179 0.87 7.87 5.08
CA SER A 179 2.00 8.51 5.74
C SER A 179 3.30 7.83 5.31
N LEU A 180 4.31 8.64 4.99
CA LEU A 180 5.70 8.19 4.95
C LEU A 180 6.30 8.45 6.32
N ALA A 181 6.75 7.41 7.01
CA ALA A 181 7.34 7.55 8.35
C ALA A 181 8.66 6.79 8.45
N LEU A 182 9.59 7.33 9.21
CA LEU A 182 10.79 6.58 9.59
C LEU A 182 10.39 5.41 10.48
N THR A 183 10.99 4.26 10.24
CA THR A 183 10.74 3.06 11.04
C THR A 183 11.64 3.09 12.27
N VAL A 184 11.01 2.97 13.44
CA VAL A 184 11.69 2.81 14.73
C VAL A 184 11.29 1.47 15.35
N ARG A 185 11.85 1.14 16.53
CA ARG A 185 11.55 -0.14 17.18
C ARG A 185 10.08 -0.25 17.63
N ALA A 186 9.50 0.88 18.04
CA ALA A 186 8.09 0.97 18.39
C ALA A 186 7.21 0.90 17.12
N LEU A 187 6.09 0.19 17.22
CA LEU A 187 5.19 -0.10 16.11
C LEU A 187 4.62 1.20 15.52
N ASP A 188 4.96 1.49 14.27
CA ASP A 188 4.48 2.62 13.48
C ASP A 188 4.52 3.99 14.20
N ALA A 189 5.46 4.15 15.15
CA ALA A 189 5.58 5.32 16.01
C ALA A 189 6.74 6.26 15.64
N GLY A 190 7.40 6.01 14.51
CA GLY A 190 8.53 6.83 14.11
C GLY A 190 8.10 8.15 13.46
N PRO A 191 9.00 9.14 13.38
CA PRO A 191 8.66 10.46 12.84
C PRO A 191 8.08 10.41 11.43
N VAL A 192 7.04 11.20 11.18
CA VAL A 192 6.36 11.32 9.88
C VAL A 192 7.12 12.32 9.00
N LEU A 193 7.49 11.89 7.79
CA LEU A 193 8.20 12.68 6.78
C LEU A 193 7.23 13.48 5.91
N ALA A 194 6.15 12.82 5.48
CA ALA A 194 5.11 13.40 4.64
C ALA A 194 3.82 12.60 4.80
N CYS A 195 2.68 13.22 4.52
CA CYS A 195 1.40 12.53 4.46
C CYS A 195 0.53 13.13 3.36
N GLU A 196 -0.40 12.33 2.85
CA GLU A 196 -1.40 12.75 1.88
C GLU A 196 -2.77 12.27 2.36
N ARG A 197 -3.75 13.18 2.35
CA ARG A 197 -5.12 12.91 2.79
C ARG A 197 -5.99 12.46 1.62
N MET A 198 -7.03 11.72 1.94
CA MET A 198 -7.98 11.20 0.97
C MET A 198 -9.36 11.06 1.61
N GLU A 199 -10.39 11.54 0.91
CA GLU A 199 -11.78 11.27 1.27
C GLU A 199 -12.13 9.79 1.06
N VAL A 200 -12.92 9.24 1.98
CA VAL A 200 -13.37 7.86 1.93
C VAL A 200 -14.76 7.82 1.36
N ASP A 201 -14.89 7.25 0.16
CA ASP A 201 -16.19 6.94 -0.44
C ASP A 201 -16.97 5.94 0.44
N ASP A 202 -18.27 6.17 0.62
CA ASP A 202 -19.07 5.36 1.53
C ASP A 202 -19.24 3.91 1.06
N GLN A 203 -19.05 3.63 -0.22
CA GLN A 203 -19.16 2.30 -0.82
C GLN A 203 -17.81 1.61 -1.05
N ILE A 204 -16.68 2.32 -0.89
CA ILE A 204 -15.35 1.73 -1.09
C ILE A 204 -15.11 0.61 -0.08
N LYS A 205 -14.58 -0.52 -0.56
CA LYS A 205 -14.19 -1.64 0.28
C LYS A 205 -12.68 -1.63 0.52
N ALA A 206 -12.26 -2.39 1.53
CA ALA A 206 -10.87 -2.36 1.98
C ALA A 206 -9.82 -2.69 0.90
N PRO A 207 -10.01 -3.69 0.02
CA PRO A 207 -9.03 -3.98 -1.03
C PRO A 207 -8.81 -2.82 -2.00
N GLU A 208 -9.88 -2.14 -2.41
CA GLU A 208 -9.83 -1.00 -3.33
C GLU A 208 -9.17 0.20 -2.65
N LEU A 209 -9.59 0.54 -1.42
CA LEU A 209 -8.98 1.64 -0.66
C LEU A 209 -7.49 1.37 -0.39
N LEU A 210 -7.12 0.15 -0.03
CA LEU A 210 -5.72 -0.23 0.18
C LEU A 210 -4.90 -0.01 -1.08
N ALA A 211 -5.40 -0.42 -2.25
CA ALA A 211 -4.71 -0.21 -3.52
C ALA A 211 -4.55 1.29 -3.85
N MET A 212 -5.58 2.10 -3.62
CA MET A 212 -5.52 3.55 -3.81
C MET A 212 -4.48 4.20 -2.89
N LEU A 213 -4.48 3.85 -1.60
CA LEU A 213 -3.54 4.40 -0.62
C LEU A 213 -2.08 4.01 -0.92
N PHE A 214 -1.81 2.78 -1.36
CA PHE A 214 -0.45 2.41 -1.79
C PHE A 214 -0.05 3.07 -3.12
N SER A 215 -1.00 3.31 -4.02
CA SER A 215 -0.73 4.08 -5.24
C SER A 215 -0.43 5.56 -4.94
N GLN A 216 -1.10 6.15 -3.96
CA GLN A 216 -0.83 7.52 -3.51
C GLN A 216 0.50 7.56 -2.74
N GLY A 217 0.72 6.60 -1.86
CA GLY A 217 1.95 6.46 -1.09
C GLY A 217 3.19 6.25 -1.95
N SER A 218 3.08 5.51 -3.07
CA SER A 218 4.19 5.37 -4.01
C SER A 218 4.52 6.69 -4.72
N LYS A 219 3.52 7.45 -5.16
CA LYS A 219 3.72 8.79 -5.75
C LYS A 219 4.37 9.74 -4.74
N LEU A 220 3.83 9.79 -3.52
CA LEU A 220 4.39 10.58 -2.42
C LEU A 220 5.83 10.15 -2.13
N LEU A 221 6.13 8.86 -2.10
CA LEU A 221 7.48 8.35 -1.89
C LEU A 221 8.42 8.85 -2.99
N ILE A 222 8.08 8.66 -4.26
CA ILE A 222 8.93 9.09 -5.37
C ILE A 222 9.19 10.61 -5.32
N HIS A 223 8.16 11.40 -4.97
CA HIS A 223 8.30 12.85 -4.76
C HIS A 223 9.28 13.18 -3.63
N GLU A 224 9.25 12.43 -2.53
CA GLU A 224 10.10 12.68 -1.36
C GLU A 224 11.49 12.04 -1.43
N LEU A 225 11.76 11.11 -2.36
CA LEU A 225 13.07 10.46 -2.46
C LEU A 225 14.25 11.44 -2.55
N PRO A 226 14.21 12.55 -3.34
CA PRO A 226 15.29 13.52 -3.36
C PRO A 226 15.63 14.08 -1.97
N SER A 227 14.62 14.50 -1.21
CA SER A 227 14.78 15.09 0.13
C SER A 227 15.15 14.04 1.18
N ILE A 228 14.76 12.77 0.98
CA ILE A 228 15.20 11.65 1.83
C ILE A 228 16.69 11.37 1.58
N PHE A 229 17.12 11.38 0.32
CA PHE A 229 18.49 11.05 -0.08
C PHE A 229 19.52 12.12 0.27
N ASP A 230 19.13 13.40 0.27
CA ASP A 230 19.96 14.51 0.75
C ASP A 230 19.90 14.71 2.28
N GLY A 231 18.99 14.00 2.96
CA GLY A 231 18.82 14.01 4.41
C GLY A 231 17.93 15.14 4.95
N SER A 232 17.50 16.08 4.11
CA SER A 232 16.64 17.21 4.51
C SER A 232 15.26 16.76 5.01
N ALA A 233 14.69 15.69 4.45
CA ALA A 233 13.42 15.10 4.91
C ALA A 233 13.47 14.69 6.37
N LYS A 234 14.58 14.10 6.82
CA LYS A 234 14.76 13.65 8.20
C LYS A 234 14.84 14.82 9.17
N MET A 235 15.42 15.95 8.76
CA MET A 235 15.51 17.15 9.60
C MET A 235 14.14 17.80 9.82
N ARG A 236 13.24 17.71 8.83
CA ARG A 236 11.87 18.23 8.90
C ARG A 236 10.83 17.21 9.36
N ALA A 237 11.26 15.99 9.70
CA ALA A 237 10.38 14.92 10.14
C ALA A 237 9.70 15.27 11.47
N GLN A 238 8.40 15.05 11.58
CA GLN A 238 7.62 15.41 12.76
C GLN A 238 7.46 14.21 13.68
N ALA A 239 7.83 14.36 14.95
CA ALA A 239 7.51 13.38 15.97
C ALA A 239 5.98 13.25 16.09
N GLN A 240 5.52 12.01 16.28
CA GLN A 240 4.10 11.74 16.43
C GLN A 240 3.62 12.16 17.83
N ASP A 241 2.39 12.68 17.90
CA ASP A 241 1.71 12.99 19.16
C ASP A 241 1.12 11.70 19.76
N GLU A 242 1.79 11.16 20.78
CA GLU A 242 1.39 9.91 21.43
C GLU A 242 -0.02 9.97 22.05
N SER A 243 -0.50 11.15 22.43
CA SER A 243 -1.86 11.31 22.99
C SER A 243 -2.97 11.09 21.96
N LYS A 244 -2.65 11.19 20.67
CA LYS A 244 -3.58 10.99 19.53
C LYS A 244 -3.42 9.63 18.87
N ALA A 245 -2.49 8.80 19.34
CA ALA A 245 -2.23 7.52 18.71
C ALA A 245 -3.41 6.55 18.91
N THR A 246 -3.88 5.98 17.81
CA THR A 246 -4.87 4.89 17.84
C THR A 246 -4.26 3.62 17.24
N LEU A 247 -4.73 2.46 17.69
CA LEU A 247 -4.20 1.16 17.26
C LEU A 247 -5.13 0.52 16.23
N ALA A 248 -4.54 -0.13 15.24
CA ALA A 248 -5.21 -0.94 14.25
C ALA A 248 -4.76 -2.40 14.38
N PRO A 249 -5.27 -3.13 15.40
CA PRO A 249 -4.89 -4.52 15.63
C PRO A 249 -5.32 -5.39 14.45
N LYS A 250 -4.55 -6.46 14.23
CA LYS A 250 -4.84 -7.48 13.22
C LYS A 250 -6.26 -8.00 13.42
N ILE A 251 -7.03 -8.06 12.34
CA ILE A 251 -8.37 -8.64 12.35
C ILE A 251 -8.28 -10.15 12.53
N SER A 252 -9.25 -10.77 13.20
CA SER A 252 -9.37 -12.23 13.30
C SER A 252 -10.61 -12.77 12.55
N PRO A 253 -10.60 -14.04 12.12
CA PRO A 253 -11.78 -14.66 11.49
C PRO A 253 -13.04 -14.66 12.36
N GLU A 254 -12.88 -14.69 13.68
CA GLU A 254 -13.97 -14.68 14.66
C GLU A 254 -14.74 -13.37 14.62
N GLU A 255 -14.08 -12.27 14.25
CA GLU A 255 -14.73 -10.97 14.07
C GLU A 255 -15.67 -10.94 12.85
N SER A 256 -15.66 -11.96 11.97
CA SER A 256 -16.46 -11.94 10.73
C SER A 256 -17.97 -11.95 10.95
N TRP A 257 -18.46 -12.35 12.13
CA TRP A 257 -19.90 -12.45 12.39
C TRP A 257 -20.56 -11.07 12.48
N LEU A 258 -21.69 -10.92 11.80
CA LEU A 258 -22.59 -9.77 11.89
C LEU A 258 -23.63 -10.04 12.98
N SER A 259 -23.89 -9.02 13.80
CA SER A 259 -25.01 -8.98 14.75
C SER A 259 -25.96 -7.88 14.29
N PHE A 260 -27.15 -8.27 13.87
CA PHE A 260 -28.15 -7.34 13.35
C PHE A 260 -28.82 -6.51 14.46
N ASP A 261 -28.41 -6.65 15.72
CA ASP A 261 -28.79 -5.74 16.79
C ASP A 261 -28.03 -4.42 16.74
N GLN A 262 -26.96 -4.34 15.93
CA GLN A 262 -26.22 -3.12 15.65
C GLN A 262 -26.92 -2.29 14.56
N GLU A 263 -26.65 -0.99 14.54
CA GLU A 263 -27.15 -0.10 13.49
C GLU A 263 -26.62 -0.51 12.09
N ALA A 264 -27.44 -0.31 11.06
CA ALA A 264 -27.13 -0.67 9.69
C ALA A 264 -25.82 -0.05 9.19
N ILE A 265 -25.49 1.19 9.59
CA ILE A 265 -24.24 1.84 9.21
C ILE A 265 -23.01 1.13 9.78
N ILE A 266 -23.09 0.63 11.01
CA ILE A 266 -22.00 -0.14 11.65
C ILE A 266 -21.78 -1.46 10.89
N LEU A 267 -22.87 -2.14 10.50
CA LEU A 267 -22.79 -3.38 9.74
C LEU A 267 -22.28 -3.15 8.32
N HIS A 268 -22.72 -2.07 7.66
CA HIS A 268 -22.24 -1.68 6.35
C HIS A 268 -20.73 -1.39 6.36
N ASN A 269 -20.28 -0.59 7.34
CA ASN A 269 -18.86 -0.31 7.57
C ASN A 269 -18.05 -1.58 7.80
N LYS A 270 -18.57 -2.53 8.58
CA LYS A 270 -17.92 -3.82 8.80
C LYS A 270 -17.86 -4.67 7.52
N VAL A 271 -18.92 -4.69 6.71
CA VAL A 271 -18.95 -5.43 5.43
C VAL A 271 -17.89 -4.90 4.47
N ARG A 272 -17.82 -3.59 4.28
CA ARG A 272 -16.82 -2.98 3.37
C ARG A 272 -15.39 -3.07 3.94
N ALA A 273 -15.23 -2.96 5.26
CA ALA A 273 -13.94 -3.13 5.94
C ALA A 273 -13.37 -4.54 5.79
N PHE A 274 -14.21 -5.57 5.90
CA PHE A 274 -13.76 -6.97 5.92
C PHE A 274 -13.87 -7.65 4.55
N ALA A 275 -14.13 -6.87 3.49
CA ALA A 275 -14.17 -7.36 2.13
C ALA A 275 -12.87 -8.10 1.76
N GLY A 276 -13.01 -9.23 1.06
CA GLY A 276 -11.92 -10.16 0.84
C GLY A 276 -11.68 -11.02 2.07
N TRP A 277 -10.85 -10.54 3.00
CA TRP A 277 -10.50 -11.27 4.22
C TRP A 277 -10.85 -10.49 5.49
N PRO A 278 -11.49 -11.12 6.50
CA PRO A 278 -11.99 -12.50 6.51
C PRO A 278 -13.31 -12.70 5.74
N GLY A 279 -13.88 -11.63 5.19
CA GLY A 279 -15.29 -11.54 4.79
C GLY A 279 -16.19 -11.34 6.01
N THR A 280 -17.47 -11.10 5.78
CA THR A 280 -18.48 -11.07 6.85
C THR A 280 -19.46 -12.22 6.71
N ARG A 281 -19.96 -12.72 7.84
CA ARG A 281 -20.83 -13.89 7.96
C ARG A 281 -22.09 -13.52 8.72
N ALA A 282 -23.20 -14.11 8.32
CA ALA A 282 -24.48 -13.99 8.99
C ALA A 282 -25.11 -15.39 9.14
N ARG A 283 -25.90 -15.54 10.19
CA ARG A 283 -26.84 -16.66 10.33
C ARG A 283 -28.25 -16.12 10.15
N VAL A 284 -29.09 -16.86 9.44
CA VAL A 284 -30.49 -16.52 9.21
C VAL A 284 -31.36 -17.76 9.38
N VAL A 285 -32.62 -17.59 9.74
CA VAL A 285 -33.60 -18.67 9.78
C VAL A 285 -34.39 -18.68 8.48
N VAL A 286 -34.43 -19.82 7.81
CA VAL A 286 -35.33 -20.08 6.69
C VAL A 286 -36.52 -20.89 7.20
N ILE A 287 -37.73 -20.41 6.96
CA ILE A 287 -38.97 -21.02 7.45
C ILE A 287 -39.81 -21.48 6.26
N ASP A 288 -40.12 -22.77 6.22
CA ASP A 288 -41.04 -23.32 5.24
C ASP A 288 -42.48 -22.97 5.61
N ASN A 289 -43.17 -22.23 4.73
CA ASN A 289 -44.54 -21.77 4.97
C ASN A 289 -45.58 -22.91 4.99
N LYS A 290 -45.29 -24.07 4.39
CA LYS A 290 -46.22 -25.21 4.35
C LYS A 290 -46.02 -26.15 5.54
N SER A 291 -44.77 -26.48 5.87
CA SER A 291 -44.47 -27.44 6.94
C SER A 291 -44.19 -26.77 8.30
N GLY A 292 -43.91 -25.46 8.32
CA GLY A 292 -43.46 -24.74 9.51
C GLY A 292 -42.02 -25.06 9.93
N GLN A 293 -41.30 -25.89 9.15
CA GLN A 293 -39.93 -26.28 9.46
C GLN A 293 -38.98 -25.08 9.43
N ARG A 294 -38.08 -25.00 10.41
CA ARG A 294 -37.09 -23.93 10.56
C ARG A 294 -35.69 -24.48 10.36
N ASN A 295 -34.94 -23.89 9.44
CA ASN A 295 -33.55 -24.27 9.18
C ASN A 295 -32.63 -23.06 9.34
N ILE A 296 -31.52 -23.25 10.05
CA ILE A 296 -30.48 -22.22 10.16
C ILE A 296 -29.61 -22.28 8.89
N LEU A 297 -29.46 -21.14 8.24
CA LEU A 297 -28.61 -20.97 7.08
C LEU A 297 -27.48 -20.00 7.42
N GLU A 298 -26.24 -20.46 7.25
CA GLU A 298 -25.07 -19.58 7.29
C GLU A 298 -24.75 -19.09 5.89
N LEU A 299 -24.47 -17.80 5.77
CA LEU A 299 -24.07 -17.18 4.51
C LEU A 299 -23.04 -16.09 4.75
N LYS A 300 -22.27 -15.76 3.72
CA LYS A 300 -21.46 -14.54 3.73
C LYS A 300 -22.24 -13.38 3.13
N ILE A 301 -22.10 -12.21 3.73
CA ILE A 301 -22.60 -10.95 3.19
C ILE A 301 -21.44 -10.29 2.43
N ILE A 302 -21.67 -9.95 1.16
CA ILE A 302 -20.59 -9.53 0.25
C ILE A 302 -20.67 -8.03 -0.06
N THR A 303 -21.87 -7.52 -0.28
CA THR A 303 -22.14 -6.13 -0.64
C THR A 303 -23.42 -5.67 0.02
N THR A 304 -23.37 -4.47 0.60
CA THR A 304 -24.51 -3.84 1.28
C THR A 304 -24.61 -2.37 0.94
N SER A 305 -25.77 -1.78 1.19
CA SER A 305 -26.02 -0.34 1.24
C SER A 305 -26.82 0.00 2.49
N VAL A 306 -26.82 1.29 2.87
CA VAL A 306 -27.66 1.82 3.95
C VAL A 306 -28.78 2.63 3.32
N CYS A 307 -30.03 2.31 3.64
CA CYS A 307 -31.18 3.05 3.14
C CYS A 307 -31.31 4.38 3.91
N SER A 308 -31.45 5.50 3.20
CA SER A 308 -31.46 6.86 3.80
C SER A 308 -32.84 7.39 4.18
N SER A 309 -33.91 6.59 4.08
CA SER A 309 -35.27 7.10 4.19
C SER A 309 -36.21 6.25 5.06
N ASP A 310 -36.82 6.95 6.01
CA ASP A 310 -38.00 6.60 6.81
C ASP A 310 -39.11 5.99 5.95
N ASN A 311 -39.22 4.66 5.91
CA ASN A 311 -40.46 3.89 5.64
C ASN A 311 -40.12 2.46 5.18
N ILE A 312 -39.46 1.69 6.03
CA ILE A 312 -39.61 0.23 5.94
C ILE A 312 -40.46 -0.16 7.14
N GLN A 313 -41.77 -0.31 6.90
CA GLN A 313 -42.63 -1.01 7.85
C GLN A 313 -42.08 -2.43 7.95
N VAL A 314 -41.27 -2.67 8.99
CA VAL A 314 -40.82 -4.01 9.31
C VAL A 314 -42.05 -4.71 9.89
N ASN A 315 -42.70 -5.53 9.07
CA ASN A 315 -43.97 -6.19 9.41
C ASN A 315 -43.86 -7.01 10.72
N GLU A 316 -42.69 -7.58 11.00
CA GLU A 316 -42.29 -8.23 12.26
C GLU A 316 -40.80 -7.95 12.53
N VAL A 317 -40.39 -7.78 13.80
CA VAL A 317 -39.04 -7.31 14.24
C VAL A 317 -37.85 -8.04 13.60
N ASP A 318 -38.03 -9.28 13.12
CA ASP A 318 -36.96 -10.11 12.57
C ASP A 318 -37.14 -10.51 11.10
N ASP A 319 -38.24 -10.12 10.44
CA ASP A 319 -38.50 -10.52 9.05
C ASP A 319 -37.53 -9.81 8.09
N VAL A 320 -36.83 -10.61 7.27
CA VAL A 320 -36.00 -10.12 6.17
C VAL A 320 -36.86 -10.07 4.91
N ASN A 321 -37.05 -8.87 4.38
CA ASN A 321 -37.88 -8.63 3.20
C ASN A 321 -37.03 -8.51 1.93
N PHE A 322 -37.66 -8.64 0.77
CA PHE A 322 -37.01 -8.32 -0.51
C PHE A 322 -37.71 -7.14 -1.17
N THR A 323 -36.96 -6.04 -1.31
CA THR A 323 -37.48 -4.76 -1.81
C THR A 323 -36.45 -4.14 -2.73
N LYS A 324 -36.89 -3.62 -3.89
CA LYS A 324 -36.05 -2.90 -4.86
C LYS A 324 -34.75 -3.64 -5.25
N GLY A 325 -34.77 -4.98 -5.27
CA GLY A 325 -33.60 -5.79 -5.66
C GLY A 325 -32.65 -6.14 -4.53
N ALA A 326 -32.93 -5.76 -3.28
CA ALA A 326 -32.11 -6.04 -2.10
C ALA A 326 -32.84 -6.89 -1.06
N LEU A 327 -32.10 -7.67 -0.27
CA LEU A 327 -32.61 -8.24 0.98
C LEU A 327 -32.49 -7.17 2.08
N VAL A 328 -33.59 -6.82 2.71
CA VAL A 328 -33.66 -5.79 3.74
C VAL A 328 -33.67 -6.44 5.12
N PHE A 329 -32.56 -6.28 5.84
CA PHE A 329 -32.42 -6.77 7.21
C PHE A 329 -32.79 -5.67 8.20
N PRO A 330 -33.77 -5.89 9.09
CA PRO A 330 -34.02 -4.96 10.19
C PRO A 330 -32.82 -4.94 11.13
N CYS A 331 -32.39 -3.76 11.54
CA CYS A 331 -31.18 -3.54 12.33
C CYS A 331 -31.49 -2.74 13.62
N GLY A 332 -30.49 -2.63 14.50
CA GLY A 332 -30.56 -1.80 15.70
C GLY A 332 -30.92 -0.34 15.40
N GLY A 333 -31.51 0.34 16.38
CA GLY A 333 -31.85 1.76 16.26
C GLY A 333 -32.89 2.06 15.18
N THR A 334 -33.78 1.11 14.86
CA THR A 334 -34.80 1.22 13.78
C THR A 334 -34.23 1.42 12.37
N THR A 335 -32.94 1.13 12.19
CA THR A 335 -32.27 1.20 10.89
C THR A 335 -32.49 -0.08 10.09
N SER A 336 -32.17 -0.07 8.79
CA SER A 336 -32.26 -1.24 7.93
C SER A 336 -31.04 -1.35 7.02
N LEU A 337 -30.50 -2.56 6.90
CA LEU A 337 -29.36 -2.86 6.04
C LEU A 337 -29.86 -3.53 4.76
N GLU A 338 -29.55 -2.92 3.62
CA GLU A 338 -29.82 -3.53 2.32
C GLU A 338 -28.63 -4.42 1.95
N VAL A 339 -28.89 -5.70 1.75
CA VAL A 339 -27.90 -6.70 1.31
C VAL A 339 -28.13 -6.99 -0.16
N LEU A 340 -27.12 -6.69 -0.98
CA LEU A 340 -27.16 -6.75 -2.44
C LEU A 340 -26.57 -8.06 -2.97
N GLU A 341 -25.55 -8.58 -2.29
CA GLU A 341 -24.85 -9.80 -2.69
C GLU A 341 -24.54 -10.68 -1.48
N VAL A 342 -24.73 -11.99 -1.67
CA VAL A 342 -24.47 -13.02 -0.67
C VAL A 342 -23.68 -14.17 -1.27
N GLN A 343 -23.04 -14.96 -0.42
CA GLN A 343 -22.40 -16.21 -0.82
C GLN A 343 -22.80 -17.34 0.13
N LEU A 344 -23.42 -18.36 -0.44
CA LEU A 344 -23.72 -19.61 0.26
C LEU A 344 -22.45 -20.48 0.45
N PRO A 345 -22.39 -21.33 1.48
CA PRO A 345 -21.25 -22.21 1.73
C PRO A 345 -20.92 -23.06 0.51
N GLY A 346 -19.66 -22.96 0.03
CA GLY A 346 -19.19 -23.70 -1.14
C GLY A 346 -19.77 -23.27 -2.49
N LYS A 347 -20.54 -22.17 -2.55
CA LYS A 347 -21.12 -21.65 -3.79
C LYS A 347 -20.44 -20.36 -4.25
N LYS A 348 -20.73 -19.94 -5.48
CA LYS A 348 -20.33 -18.63 -6.01
C LYS A 348 -21.15 -17.52 -5.32
N VAL A 349 -20.63 -16.30 -5.38
CA VAL A 349 -21.38 -15.09 -5.01
C VAL A 349 -22.58 -14.97 -5.95
N ILE A 350 -23.73 -14.60 -5.38
CA ILE A 350 -24.99 -14.36 -6.12
C ILE A 350 -25.62 -13.06 -5.61
N ASN A 351 -26.40 -12.41 -6.48
CA ASN A 351 -27.17 -11.23 -6.08
C ASN A 351 -28.40 -11.61 -5.22
N ALA A 352 -28.94 -10.62 -4.52
CA ALA A 352 -30.09 -10.77 -3.63
C ALA A 352 -31.33 -11.34 -4.33
N ALA A 353 -31.60 -10.94 -5.59
CA ALA A 353 -32.74 -11.44 -6.36
C ALA A 353 -32.63 -12.95 -6.64
N ALA A 354 -31.46 -13.42 -7.04
CA ALA A 354 -31.21 -14.84 -7.30
C ALA A 354 -31.33 -15.66 -6.00
N PHE A 355 -30.81 -15.13 -4.88
CA PHE A 355 -30.98 -15.76 -3.57
C PHE A 355 -32.47 -15.84 -3.16
N TRP A 356 -33.20 -14.73 -3.27
CA TRP A 356 -34.61 -14.64 -2.92
C TRP A 356 -35.48 -15.60 -3.74
N ASN A 357 -35.28 -15.64 -5.07
CA ASN A 357 -35.96 -16.59 -5.95
C ASN A 357 -35.65 -18.05 -5.56
N GLY A 358 -34.44 -18.31 -5.07
CA GLY A 358 -34.00 -19.61 -4.55
C GLY A 358 -34.77 -20.08 -3.31
N LEU A 359 -35.34 -19.17 -2.53
CA LEU A 359 -36.18 -19.51 -1.35
C LEU A 359 -37.53 -20.10 -1.73
N ARG A 360 -37.99 -19.96 -2.99
CA ARG A 360 -39.26 -20.54 -3.49
C ARG A 360 -40.48 -20.23 -2.58
N GLY A 361 -40.53 -19.01 -2.06
CA GLY A 361 -41.61 -18.54 -1.20
C GLY A 361 -41.48 -18.93 0.28
N GLN A 362 -40.35 -19.49 0.71
CA GLN A 362 -40.02 -19.63 2.14
C GLN A 362 -39.73 -18.27 2.77
N LYS A 363 -40.05 -18.11 4.06
CA LYS A 363 -39.76 -16.88 4.81
C LYS A 363 -38.30 -16.87 5.29
N LEU A 364 -37.74 -15.68 5.42
CA LEU A 364 -36.39 -15.45 5.90
C LEU A 364 -36.43 -14.54 7.12
N LYS A 365 -35.81 -14.94 8.23
CA LYS A 365 -35.67 -14.13 9.43
C LYS A 365 -34.21 -13.95 9.83
N LYS A 366 -33.86 -12.79 10.39
CA LYS A 366 -32.56 -12.60 11.06
C LYS A 366 -32.50 -13.42 12.34
N LEU A 367 -31.29 -13.78 12.76
CA LEU A 367 -31.01 -14.46 14.03
C LEU A 367 -30.43 -13.50 15.06
#